data_AF-A0A6A4H9N7-F1
#
_entry.id   AF-A0A6A4H9N7-F1
#
_cell.length_a   1.000
_cell.length_b   1.000
_cell.length_c   1.000
_cell.angle_alpha   90.00
_cell.angle_beta   90.00
_cell.angle_gamma   90.00
#
_symmetry.space_group_name_H-M   'P 1'
#
loop_
_entity.id
_entity.type
_entity.pdbx_description
1 polymer ?
#
loop_
_entity_poly.entity_id
_entity_poly.type
_entity_poly.pdbx_seq_one_letter_code
_entity_poly.pdbx_strand_id
1 'polypeptide(L)'
;MSPGGRMPLSVPFNAASLPDFYNYHTTAHDLNYTDIYSFPTYWFGYGLSFTSFSISAFNATSSGGVKTFTAGETINIPCTHQRGYPDKPLLNVYLLQRVSNIVRAQRQLVAFSRVYLDAGESRDVLTNLEVDRYLPIVNRPICLGAGNRVRGISLFEREREI
;
A
#
# COMPACT_ATOMS: atom_id res chain seq x y z
N MET A 1 7.16 24.18 -7.61
CA MET A 1 6.26 23.01 -7.48
C MET A 1 7.13 21.78 -7.60
N SER A 2 7.16 20.93 -6.58
CA SER A 2 7.99 19.72 -6.58
C SER A 2 7.31 18.60 -7.39
N PRO A 3 8.06 17.67 -8.03
CA PRO A 3 7.49 16.53 -8.72
C PRO A 3 6.83 15.57 -7.72
N GLY A 4 5.51 15.46 -7.75
CA GLY A 4 4.73 14.55 -6.90
C GLY A 4 4.20 13.32 -7.66
N GLY A 5 4.89 12.91 -8.73
CA GLY A 5 4.51 11.77 -9.56
C GLY A 5 4.88 10.45 -8.90
N ARG A 6 3.99 9.46 -8.96
CA ARG A 6 4.20 8.11 -8.43
C ARG A 6 3.85 7.09 -9.51
N MET A 7 4.62 6.02 -9.60
CA MET A 7 4.51 5.01 -10.64
C MET A 7 3.19 4.21 -10.51
N PRO A 8 2.35 4.14 -11.55
CA PRO A 8 1.13 3.34 -11.54
C PRO A 8 1.37 1.86 -11.88
N LEU A 9 2.60 1.49 -12.25
CA LEU A 9 3.01 0.14 -12.64
C LEU A 9 4.41 -0.17 -12.11
N SER A 10 4.71 -1.46 -11.92
CA SER A 10 6.08 -1.91 -11.64
C SER A 10 6.89 -1.92 -12.93
N VAL A 11 8.11 -1.40 -12.88
CA VAL A 11 9.06 -1.46 -14.00
C VAL A 11 10.01 -2.63 -13.73
N PRO A 12 9.95 -3.71 -14.53
CA PRO A 12 10.79 -4.87 -14.33
C PRO A 12 12.25 -4.54 -14.66
N PHE A 13 13.18 -5.31 -14.07
CA PHE A 13 14.61 -5.17 -14.36
C PHE A 13 14.94 -5.52 -15.83
N ASN A 14 14.24 -6.51 -16.41
CA ASN A 14 14.36 -6.86 -17.82
C ASN A 14 13.02 -7.40 -18.37
N ALA A 15 12.94 -7.58 -19.69
CA ALA A 15 11.74 -8.11 -20.34
C ALA A 15 11.46 -9.59 -20.01
N ALA A 16 12.48 -10.35 -19.57
CA ALA A 16 12.34 -11.76 -19.20
C ALA A 16 11.65 -11.95 -17.84
N SER A 17 11.69 -10.94 -16.96
CA SER A 17 10.99 -10.94 -15.67
C SER A 17 9.49 -10.69 -15.78
N LEU A 18 8.96 -10.45 -16.98
CA LEU A 18 7.53 -10.29 -17.17
C LEU A 18 6.80 -11.63 -16.99
N PRO A 19 5.59 -11.64 -16.39
CA PRO A 19 4.82 -10.48 -15.93
C PRO A 19 5.21 -9.99 -14.53
N ASP A 20 5.38 -8.66 -14.38
CA ASP A 20 5.69 -7.99 -13.10
C ASP A 20 4.56 -7.05 -12.69
N PHE A 21 3.90 -7.36 -11.58
CA PHE A 21 2.78 -6.61 -11.02
C PHE A 21 2.83 -6.67 -9.50
N TYR A 22 2.56 -5.56 -8.82
CA TYR A 22 2.74 -5.46 -7.36
C TYR A 22 1.82 -6.38 -6.54
N ASN A 23 0.64 -6.72 -7.08
CA ASN A 23 -0.37 -7.53 -6.42
C ASN A 23 -0.21 -9.02 -6.76
N TYR A 24 1.03 -9.50 -6.75
CA TYR A 24 1.35 -10.90 -6.98
C TYR A 24 0.96 -11.79 -5.79
N HIS A 25 0.66 -13.05 -6.09
CA HIS A 25 0.48 -14.11 -5.09
C HIS A 25 1.83 -14.52 -4.53
N THR A 26 1.91 -14.91 -3.25
CA THR A 26 3.18 -15.29 -2.59
C THR A 26 4.08 -16.18 -3.47
N THR A 27 3.51 -17.21 -4.09
CA THR A 27 4.25 -18.17 -4.92
C THR A 27 4.88 -17.58 -6.19
N ALA A 28 4.37 -16.46 -6.71
CA ALA A 28 4.82 -15.92 -8.00
C ALA A 28 6.24 -15.33 -7.98
N HIS A 29 6.76 -14.96 -6.80
CA HIS A 29 8.12 -14.42 -6.61
C HIS A 29 8.88 -15.16 -5.50
N ASP A 30 8.42 -16.34 -5.09
CA ASP A 30 9.16 -17.19 -4.15
C ASP A 30 10.41 -17.82 -4.80
N LEU A 31 10.47 -17.87 -6.14
CA LEU A 31 11.60 -18.37 -6.91
C LEU A 31 12.34 -17.22 -7.58
N ASN A 32 13.62 -17.08 -7.26
CA ASN A 32 14.50 -16.14 -7.95
C ASN A 32 15.08 -16.80 -9.20
N TYR A 33 15.28 -16.00 -10.25
CA TYR A 33 16.09 -16.39 -11.39
C TYR A 33 17.55 -16.60 -10.96
N THR A 34 18.20 -17.62 -11.54
CA THR A 34 19.61 -17.92 -11.26
C THR A 34 20.56 -16.83 -11.75
N ASP A 35 20.23 -16.24 -12.90
CA ASP A 35 21.14 -15.35 -13.64
C ASP A 35 20.73 -13.87 -13.58
N ILE A 36 19.55 -13.58 -13.05
CA ILE A 36 18.90 -12.26 -13.14
C ILE A 36 18.28 -11.88 -11.79
N TYR A 37 18.33 -10.60 -11.45
CA TYR A 37 17.62 -10.08 -10.29
C TYR A 37 16.10 -10.10 -10.50
N SER A 38 15.37 -10.72 -9.57
CA SER A 38 13.93 -11.02 -9.77
C SER A 38 13.00 -9.89 -9.37
N PHE A 39 13.50 -8.86 -8.68
CA PHE A 39 12.67 -7.73 -8.25
C PHE A 39 12.69 -6.57 -9.25
N PRO A 40 11.60 -5.77 -9.31
CA PRO A 40 11.54 -4.58 -10.16
C PRO A 40 12.58 -3.54 -9.75
N THR A 41 13.08 -2.82 -10.76
CA THR A 41 13.91 -1.62 -10.57
C THR A 41 13.10 -0.51 -9.93
N TYR A 42 11.86 -0.31 -10.39
CA TYR A 42 10.93 0.66 -9.81
C TYR A 42 9.61 -0.01 -9.47
N TRP A 43 9.28 0.01 -8.18
CA TRP A 43 8.06 -0.60 -7.67
C TRP A 43 6.83 0.26 -7.99
N PHE A 44 5.66 -0.37 -8.02
CA PHE A 44 4.40 0.35 -7.94
C PHE A 44 4.39 1.34 -6.76
N GLY A 45 3.91 2.56 -7.01
CA GLY A 45 3.88 3.63 -6.02
C GLY A 45 5.24 4.28 -5.74
N TYR A 46 6.30 3.89 -6.45
CA TYR A 46 7.60 4.57 -6.36
C TYR A 46 7.51 5.98 -6.94
N GLY A 47 8.11 6.96 -6.26
CA GLY A 47 8.16 8.34 -6.71
C GLY A 47 9.16 9.10 -5.87
N LEU A 48 9.94 9.95 -6.53
CA LEU A 48 10.89 10.84 -5.89
C LEU A 48 10.22 12.19 -5.61
N SER A 49 10.69 12.84 -4.56
CA SER A 49 10.28 14.17 -4.13
C SER A 49 11.55 14.97 -3.79
N PHE A 50 11.53 16.29 -4.00
CA PHE A 50 12.64 17.15 -3.56
C PHE A 50 12.64 17.39 -2.05
N THR A 51 11.58 16.98 -1.36
CA THR A 51 11.45 17.03 0.09
C THR A 51 11.25 15.65 0.69
N SER A 52 11.55 15.51 1.98
CA SER A 52 11.40 14.28 2.74
C SER A 52 10.20 14.35 3.68
N PHE A 53 9.39 13.30 3.66
CA PHE A 53 8.28 13.10 4.57
C PHE A 53 8.59 12.04 5.62
N SER A 54 7.93 12.14 6.76
CA SER A 54 7.95 11.14 7.81
C SER A 54 6.53 10.70 8.09
N ILE A 55 6.25 9.43 7.89
CA ILE A 55 5.00 8.80 8.32
C ILE A 55 5.25 8.11 9.66
N SER A 56 4.42 8.42 10.65
CA SER A 56 4.46 7.76 11.96
C SER A 56 3.44 6.61 12.04
N ALA A 57 3.42 5.90 13.18
CA ALA A 57 2.49 4.79 13.38
C ALA A 57 1.03 5.25 13.17
N PHE A 58 0.32 4.54 12.29
CA PHE A 58 -1.06 4.87 11.97
C PHE A 58 -2.02 4.43 13.08
N ASN A 59 -3.08 5.21 13.27
CA ASN A 59 -4.16 4.88 14.20
C ASN A 59 -5.39 4.46 13.41
N ALA A 60 -5.96 3.31 13.78
CA ALA A 60 -7.10 2.72 13.11
C ALA A 60 -8.33 2.75 14.00
N THR A 61 -9.44 3.26 13.46
CA THR A 61 -10.75 3.10 14.11
C THR A 61 -11.33 1.75 13.69
N SER A 62 -10.91 0.67 14.37
CA SER A 62 -11.45 -0.67 14.14
C SER A 62 -12.46 -1.04 15.22
N SER A 63 -13.64 -1.49 14.78
CA SER A 63 -14.69 -2.04 15.64
C SER A 63 -14.37 -3.46 16.17
N GLY A 64 -13.43 -4.17 15.52
CA GLY A 64 -13.18 -5.60 15.73
C GLY A 64 -11.87 -5.96 16.43
N GLY A 65 -11.12 -4.96 16.92
CA GLY A 65 -9.80 -5.14 17.53
C GLY A 65 -8.64 -4.72 16.61
N VAL A 66 -7.45 -4.56 17.20
CA VAL A 66 -6.24 -4.09 16.53
C VAL A 66 -5.93 -5.02 15.35
N LYS A 67 -6.21 -4.55 14.11
CA LYS A 67 -5.93 -5.17 12.79
C LYS A 67 -7.09 -5.83 12.04
N THR A 68 -8.34 -5.83 12.50
CA THR A 68 -9.48 -6.25 11.64
C THR A 68 -10.24 -5.05 11.10
N PHE A 69 -10.42 -4.96 9.77
CA PHE A 69 -11.14 -3.84 9.17
C PHE A 69 -12.42 -4.25 8.46
N THR A 70 -13.43 -3.38 8.55
CA THR A 70 -14.75 -3.52 7.90
C THR A 70 -15.06 -2.31 7.01
N ALA A 71 -16.09 -2.43 6.16
CA ALA A 71 -16.48 -1.35 5.25
C ALA A 71 -16.90 -0.09 6.04
N GLY A 72 -16.39 1.07 5.63
CA GLY A 72 -16.67 2.35 6.28
C GLY A 72 -15.70 2.73 7.41
N GLU A 73 -14.72 1.89 7.73
CA GLU A 73 -13.70 2.24 8.72
C GLU A 73 -12.64 3.19 8.14
N THR A 74 -12.07 4.00 9.03
CA THR A 74 -11.09 5.04 8.67
C THR A 74 -9.76 4.81 9.38
N ILE A 75 -8.68 5.22 8.70
CA ILE A 75 -7.33 5.25 9.28
C ILE A 75 -6.88 6.70 9.35
N ASN A 76 -6.36 7.08 10.51
CA ASN A 76 -5.60 8.30 10.68
C ASN A 76 -4.11 8.01 10.48
N ILE A 77 -3.49 8.70 9.52
CA ILE A 77 -2.08 8.57 9.20
C ILE A 77 -1.42 9.92 9.52
N PRO A 78 -0.61 10.02 10.59
CA PRO A 78 0.09 11.26 10.89
C PRO A 78 1.30 11.36 9.97
N CYS A 79 1.30 12.41 9.14
CA CYS A 79 2.34 12.70 8.16
C CYS A 79 2.98 14.05 8.48
N THR A 80 4.31 14.07 8.56
CA THR A 80 5.09 15.26 8.87
C THR A 80 6.07 15.57 7.75
N HIS A 81 6.04 16.82 7.28
CA HIS A 81 7.00 17.34 6.33
C HIS A 81 8.25 17.81 7.09
N GLN A 82 9.38 17.11 6.92
CA GLN A 82 10.56 17.39 7.75
C GLN A 82 11.25 18.72 7.41
N ARG A 83 11.52 18.97 6.12
CA ARG A 83 12.19 20.17 5.60
C ARG A 83 12.18 20.17 4.07
N GLY A 84 12.14 21.34 3.45
CA GLY A 84 12.29 21.47 2.00
C GLY A 84 11.27 22.44 1.41
N TYR A 85 11.01 22.30 0.12
CA TYR A 85 9.96 23.04 -0.58
C TYR A 85 8.59 22.42 -0.29
N PRO A 86 7.52 23.23 -0.30
CA PRO A 86 6.15 22.70 -0.19
C PRO A 86 5.87 21.69 -1.30
N ASP A 87 5.30 20.55 -0.91
CA ASP A 87 5.03 19.43 -1.81
C ASP A 87 3.79 18.64 -1.37
N LYS A 88 3.39 17.68 -2.22
CA LYS A 88 2.17 16.90 -2.08
C LYS A 88 2.49 15.40 -2.00
N PRO A 89 2.77 14.84 -0.80
CA PRO A 89 2.96 13.41 -0.65
C PRO A 89 1.71 12.62 -1.06
N LEU A 90 1.93 11.44 -1.63
CA LEU A 90 0.88 10.45 -1.90
C LEU A 90 0.99 9.34 -0.88
N LEU A 91 0.04 9.28 0.05
CA LEU A 91 -0.04 8.24 1.06
C LEU A 91 -0.80 7.05 0.47
N ASN A 92 -0.12 5.91 0.33
CA ASN A 92 -0.70 4.68 -0.18
C ASN A 92 -0.95 3.68 0.97
N VAL A 93 -2.19 3.23 1.09
CA VAL A 93 -2.61 2.27 2.11
C VAL A 93 -2.81 0.90 1.46
N TYR A 94 -2.04 -0.08 1.93
CA TYR A 94 -2.13 -1.45 1.45
C TYR A 94 -2.73 -2.36 2.50
N LEU A 95 -3.57 -3.25 2.02
CA LEU A 95 -4.16 -4.32 2.79
C LEU A 95 -3.35 -5.60 2.56
N LEU A 96 -3.05 -6.29 3.66
CA LEU A 96 -2.41 -7.61 3.68
C LEU A 96 -3.43 -8.57 4.28
N GLN A 97 -3.87 -9.60 3.56
CA GLN A 97 -4.78 -10.60 4.10
C GLN A 97 -4.02 -11.90 4.43
N ARG A 98 -3.91 -12.23 5.73
CA ARG A 98 -3.15 -13.42 6.18
C ARG A 98 -3.93 -14.75 6.17
N VAL A 99 -5.26 -14.71 6.16
CA VAL A 99 -6.11 -15.91 6.16
C VAL A 99 -7.27 -15.74 5.19
N SER A 100 -7.35 -16.63 4.20
CA SER A 100 -8.36 -16.68 3.15
C SER A 100 -8.50 -18.13 2.70
N ASN A 101 -9.69 -18.53 2.25
CA ASN A 101 -9.89 -19.86 1.64
C ASN A 101 -9.29 -19.94 0.22
N ILE A 102 -9.04 -18.79 -0.41
CA ILE A 102 -8.43 -18.67 -1.74
C ILE A 102 -7.13 -17.89 -1.61
N VAL A 103 -6.11 -18.26 -2.40
CA VAL A 103 -4.85 -17.53 -2.51
C VAL A 103 -5.10 -16.06 -2.86
N ARG A 104 -4.50 -15.14 -2.09
CA ARG A 104 -4.64 -13.69 -2.28
C ARG A 104 -3.31 -13.07 -2.66
N ALA A 105 -3.38 -11.87 -3.23
CA ALA A 105 -2.22 -11.02 -3.41
C ALA A 105 -1.62 -10.67 -2.04
N GLN A 106 -0.29 -10.58 -1.95
CA GLN A 106 0.36 -10.19 -0.71
C GLN A 106 0.06 -8.75 -0.31
N ARG A 107 -0.10 -7.85 -1.28
CA ARG A 107 -0.41 -6.45 -1.05
C ARG A 107 -1.45 -6.00 -2.04
N GLN A 108 -2.46 -5.29 -1.53
CA GLN A 108 -3.52 -4.74 -2.34
C GLN A 108 -3.76 -3.29 -1.93
N LEU A 109 -3.65 -2.35 -2.88
CA LEU A 109 -3.94 -0.95 -2.60
C LEU A 109 -5.43 -0.81 -2.30
N VAL A 110 -5.78 -0.24 -1.14
CA VAL A 110 -7.18 -0.06 -0.71
C VAL A 110 -7.60 1.39 -0.56
N ALA A 111 -6.63 2.28 -0.37
CA ALA A 111 -6.87 3.70 -0.35
C ALA A 111 -5.59 4.44 -0.69
N PHE A 112 -5.73 5.63 -1.26
CA PHE A 112 -4.64 6.57 -1.42
C PHE A 112 -5.14 7.98 -1.15
N SER A 113 -4.28 8.83 -0.61
CA SER A 113 -4.61 10.23 -0.34
C SER A 113 -3.45 11.14 -0.72
N ARG A 114 -3.77 12.25 -1.38
CA ARG A 114 -2.80 13.33 -1.63
C ARG A 114 -3.04 14.44 -0.63
N VAL A 115 -1.98 14.82 0.06
CA VAL A 115 -2.04 15.88 1.08
C VAL A 115 -1.06 16.95 0.69
N TYR A 116 -1.42 18.21 0.85
CA TYR A 116 -0.49 19.32 0.70
C TYR A 116 0.07 19.67 2.07
N LEU A 117 1.39 19.75 2.19
CA LEU A 117 2.08 20.10 3.43
C LEU A 117 3.11 21.18 3.16
N ASP A 118 3.04 22.27 3.93
CA ASP A 118 4.10 23.27 3.99
C ASP A 118 5.29 22.76 4.81
N ALA A 119 6.45 23.40 4.69
CA ALA A 119 7.67 22.98 5.35
C ALA A 119 7.52 23.00 6.88
N GLY A 120 7.74 21.86 7.53
CA GLY A 120 7.57 21.70 8.97
C GLY A 120 6.14 21.42 9.42
N GLU A 121 5.17 21.37 8.50
CA GLU A 121 3.78 21.06 8.83
C GLU A 121 3.62 19.56 9.16
N SER A 122 2.81 19.27 10.18
CA SER A 122 2.35 17.92 10.48
C SER A 122 0.84 17.88 10.36
N ARG A 123 0.32 16.89 9.65
CA ARG A 123 -1.11 16.72 9.43
C ARG A 123 -1.54 15.28 9.62
N ASP A 124 -2.67 15.15 10.28
CA ASP A 124 -3.39 13.90 10.45
C ASP A 124 -4.28 13.65 9.24
N VAL A 125 -3.96 12.61 8.49
CA VAL A 125 -4.63 12.27 7.24
C VAL A 125 -5.65 11.17 7.49
N LEU A 126 -6.91 11.56 7.62
CA LEU A 126 -8.02 10.64 7.70
C LEU A 126 -8.36 10.09 6.30
N THR A 127 -8.25 8.78 6.16
CA THR A 127 -8.49 8.09 4.89
C THR A 127 -9.52 6.98 5.08
N ASN A 128 -10.56 6.99 4.24
CA ASN A 128 -11.58 5.94 4.21
C ASN A 128 -11.04 4.71 3.47
N LEU A 129 -11.32 3.52 4.01
CA LEU A 129 -10.89 2.27 3.40
C LEU A 129 -11.96 1.69 2.48
N GLU A 130 -11.63 1.48 1.20
CA GLU A 130 -12.51 0.79 0.24
C GLU A 130 -12.43 -0.74 0.38
N VAL A 131 -12.57 -1.27 1.60
CA VAL A 131 -12.48 -2.72 1.84
C VAL A 131 -13.57 -3.49 1.09
N ASP A 132 -14.76 -2.91 0.96
CA ASP A 132 -15.90 -3.49 0.24
C ASP A 132 -15.62 -3.72 -1.25
N ARG A 133 -14.70 -2.99 -1.87
CA ARG A 133 -14.34 -3.25 -3.27
C ARG A 133 -13.67 -4.61 -3.47
N TYR A 134 -13.03 -5.14 -2.42
CA TYR A 134 -12.16 -6.31 -2.49
C TYR A 134 -12.72 -7.55 -1.76
N LEU A 135 -13.72 -7.36 -0.89
CA LEU A 135 -14.50 -8.41 -0.21
C LEU A 135 -15.41 -9.25 -1.14
N PRO A 136 -16.01 -8.75 -2.25
CA PRO A 136 -16.90 -9.51 -3.11
C PRO A 136 -16.23 -10.71 -3.77
N ILE A 137 -14.92 -10.61 -4.02
CA ILE A 137 -14.11 -11.73 -4.54
C ILE A 137 -14.08 -12.89 -3.52
N VAL A 138 -14.22 -12.59 -2.22
CA VAL A 138 -14.31 -13.56 -1.12
C VAL A 138 -15.71 -14.17 -1.02
N ASN A 139 -16.75 -13.48 -1.49
CA ASN A 139 -18.16 -13.83 -1.23
C ASN A 139 -18.81 -14.69 -2.33
N ARG A 140 -18.02 -15.47 -3.09
CA ARG A 140 -18.59 -16.54 -3.92
C ARG A 140 -19.15 -17.64 -3.00
N PRO A 141 -20.27 -18.29 -3.35
CA PRO A 141 -20.97 -19.24 -2.47
C PRO A 141 -20.10 -20.42 -2.00
N ILE A 142 -18.95 -20.68 -2.63
CA ILE A 142 -17.99 -21.71 -2.23
C ILE A 142 -17.06 -21.31 -1.07
N CYS A 143 -17.14 -20.06 -0.57
CA CYS A 143 -16.16 -19.48 0.37
C CYS A 143 -16.74 -19.03 1.72
N LEU A 144 -18.02 -19.28 2.00
CA LEU A 144 -18.79 -18.75 3.15
C LEU A 144 -18.43 -19.34 4.55
N GLY A 145 -17.20 -19.79 4.77
CA GLY A 145 -16.79 -20.38 6.06
C GLY A 145 -16.26 -19.38 7.10
N ALA A 146 -15.80 -18.19 6.70
CA ALA A 146 -15.18 -17.21 7.59
C ALA A 146 -15.81 -15.83 7.37
N GLY A 147 -16.38 -15.24 8.43
CA GLY A 147 -17.02 -13.93 8.38
C GLY A 147 -16.14 -12.85 7.74
N ASN A 148 -16.76 -11.92 7.01
CA ASN A 148 -16.12 -10.86 6.22
C ASN A 148 -15.26 -9.91 7.08
N ARG A 149 -14.01 -10.30 7.36
CA ARG A 149 -13.06 -9.49 8.11
C ARG A 149 -11.68 -9.58 7.49
N VAL A 150 -11.05 -8.44 7.25
CA VAL A 150 -9.69 -8.42 6.71
C VAL A 150 -8.68 -8.14 7.80
N ARG A 151 -7.58 -8.93 7.85
CA ARG A 151 -6.56 -8.88 8.91
C ARG A 151 -5.21 -8.36 8.43
N GLY A 152 -4.91 -7.08 8.71
CA GLY A 152 -3.59 -6.47 8.51
C GLY A 152 -3.57 -5.32 7.51
N ILE A 153 -3.03 -4.17 7.93
CA ILE A 153 -2.79 -3.00 7.07
C ILE A 153 -1.33 -2.60 7.20
N SER A 154 -0.72 -2.28 6.07
CA SER A 154 0.63 -1.75 5.98
C SER A 154 0.62 -0.46 5.17
N LEU A 155 1.23 0.59 5.71
CA LEU A 155 1.67 1.70 4.90
C LEU A 155 2.99 1.34 4.25
N PHE A 156 3.14 1.69 2.99
CA PHE A 156 4.37 1.47 2.25
C PHE A 156 4.92 2.82 1.80
N GLU A 157 6.02 3.23 2.44
CA GLU A 157 6.84 4.36 2.05
C GLU A 157 8.27 3.85 2.01
N ARG A 158 8.78 3.52 0.82
CA ARG A 158 10.20 3.24 0.62
C ARG A 158 10.87 4.49 0.07
N GLU A 159 11.03 5.50 0.92
CA GLU A 159 11.82 6.70 0.57
C GLU A 159 13.31 6.59 0.90
N ARG A 160 13.79 5.51 1.52
CA ARG A 160 15.23 5.23 1.61
C ARG A 160 15.52 3.74 1.62
N GLU A 161 16.23 3.29 0.59
CA GLU A 161 17.30 2.29 0.64
C GLU A 161 17.91 2.27 -0.77
N ILE A 162 18.95 3.09 -0.94
CA ILE A 162 20.09 2.79 -1.80
C ILE A 162 21.20 2.38 -0.83
#